data_AF-A0A552D9Y6-F1
#
_entry.id   AF-A0A552D9Y6-F1
#
_cell.length_a   1.000
_cell.length_b   1.000
_cell.length_c   1.000
_cell.angle_alpha   90.00
_cell.angle_beta   90.00
_cell.angle_gamma   90.00
#
_symmetry.space_group_name_H-M   'P 1'
#
loop_
_entity.id
_entity.type
_entity.pdbx_description
1 polymer ?
#
loop_
_entity_poly.entity_id
_entity_poly.type
_entity_poly.pdbx_seq_one_letter_code
_entity_poly.pdbx_strand_id
1 'polypeptide(L)'
;MLGDSRSITIPVYDALHQLRQSYNQERENIGQDNYTKRLREQKSQAQELYTYLATWGLMRLRAEEMSRNAWERPPREIPLGKRAKNNQEGKREMLECFFQTLEKVAKKQNLASSNGVETLRQMDSEDYMGLTGIALAVAREFSFWADAIYADIQGGEV
;
A
#
# COMPACT_ATOMS: atom_id res chain seq x y z
N MET A 1 -12.62 18.99 8.21
CA MET A 1 -12.75 17.68 7.51
C MET A 1 -11.97 16.54 8.18
N LEU A 2 -11.03 16.81 9.09
CA LEU A 2 -10.26 15.80 9.86
C LEU A 2 -11.04 15.10 11.02
N GLY A 3 -12.37 15.15 11.03
CA GLY A 3 -13.19 14.72 12.16
C GLY A 3 -14.15 13.55 11.91
N ASP A 4 -14.35 13.13 10.66
CA ASP A 4 -15.16 11.95 10.36
C ASP A 4 -14.24 10.76 10.09
N SER A 5 -14.13 9.84 11.06
CA SER A 5 -13.33 8.62 10.94
C SER A 5 -13.61 7.86 9.64
N ARG A 6 -14.86 7.93 9.14
CA ARG A 6 -15.29 7.22 7.93
C ARG A 6 -14.60 7.72 6.67
N SER A 7 -14.12 8.97 6.64
CA SER A 7 -13.44 9.52 5.47
C SER A 7 -12.08 8.87 5.20
N ILE A 8 -11.51 8.18 6.19
CA ILE A 8 -10.27 7.41 6.06
C ILE A 8 -10.58 5.91 6.02
N THR A 9 -11.42 5.44 6.93
CA THR A 9 -11.73 4.00 7.09
C THR A 9 -12.30 3.38 5.82
N ILE A 10 -13.26 4.02 5.15
CA ILE A 10 -13.91 3.45 3.95
C ILE A 10 -12.93 3.29 2.79
N PRO A 11 -12.19 4.34 2.36
CA PRO A 11 -11.20 4.18 1.28
C PRO A 11 -10.14 3.12 1.56
N VAL A 12 -9.69 2.98 2.81
CA VAL A 12 -8.71 1.98 3.21
C VAL A 12 -9.27 0.57 3.11
N TYR A 13 -10.46 0.34 3.68
CA TYR A 13 -11.13 -0.95 3.59
C TYR A 13 -11.34 -1.35 2.13
N ASP A 14 -11.89 -0.45 1.31
CA ASP A 14 -12.17 -0.72 -0.10
C ASP A 14 -10.91 -1.08 -0.87
N ALA A 15 -9.80 -0.36 -0.64
CA ALA A 15 -8.54 -0.61 -1.34
C ALA A 15 -7.93 -1.97 -0.98
N LEU A 16 -7.88 -2.32 0.31
CA LEU A 16 -7.39 -3.62 0.76
C LEU A 16 -8.30 -4.77 0.32
N HIS A 17 -9.62 -4.56 0.41
CA HIS A 17 -10.60 -5.56 -0.02
C HIS A 17 -10.49 -5.81 -1.52
N GLN A 18 -10.39 -4.77 -2.35
CA GLN A 18 -10.20 -4.90 -3.80
C GLN A 18 -8.91 -5.63 -4.14
N LEU A 19 -7.79 -5.28 -3.48
CA LEU A 19 -6.51 -5.98 -3.66
C LEU A 19 -6.66 -7.48 -3.35
N ARG A 20 -7.26 -7.83 -2.21
CA ARG A 20 -7.52 -9.24 -1.85
C ARG A 20 -8.42 -9.94 -2.87
N GLN A 21 -9.49 -9.29 -3.32
CA GLN A 21 -10.43 -9.87 -4.29
C GLN A 21 -9.77 -10.15 -5.64
N SER A 22 -8.89 -9.27 -6.13
CA SER A 22 -8.15 -9.53 -7.37
C SER A 22 -7.31 -10.81 -7.31
N TYR A 23 -6.70 -11.07 -6.15
CA TYR A 23 -5.95 -12.30 -5.90
C TYR A 23 -6.85 -13.53 -5.76
N ASN A 24 -8.04 -13.37 -5.18
CA ASN A 24 -9.02 -14.45 -5.09
C ASN A 24 -9.47 -14.92 -6.49
N GLN A 25 -9.67 -13.99 -7.42
CA GLN A 25 -10.09 -14.28 -8.80
C GLN A 25 -9.01 -15.03 -9.59
N GLU A 26 -7.73 -14.78 -9.31
CA GLU A 26 -6.59 -15.38 -9.99
C GLU A 26 -6.00 -16.59 -9.25
N ARG A 27 -6.67 -17.07 -8.18
CA ARG A 27 -6.15 -18.11 -7.28
C ARG A 27 -5.72 -19.37 -8.01
N GLU A 28 -6.52 -19.84 -8.96
CA GLU A 28 -6.23 -21.05 -9.74
C GLU A 28 -4.94 -20.88 -10.59
N ASN A 29 -4.75 -19.71 -11.20
CA ASN A 29 -3.59 -19.40 -12.04
C ASN A 29 -2.29 -19.20 -11.22
N ILE A 30 -2.41 -18.69 -10.00
CA ILE A 30 -1.29 -18.42 -9.09
C ILE A 30 -0.77 -19.71 -8.44
N GLY A 31 -1.68 -20.63 -8.12
CA GLY A 31 -1.43 -21.81 -7.30
C GLY A 31 -1.46 -21.50 -5.80
N GLN A 32 -1.92 -22.47 -5.00
CA GLN A 32 -2.23 -22.26 -3.58
C GLN A 32 -1.05 -21.72 -2.75
N ASP A 33 0.16 -22.22 -2.99
CA ASP A 33 1.34 -21.84 -2.21
C ASP A 33 1.74 -20.38 -2.46
N ASN A 34 1.84 -19.98 -3.74
CA ASN A 34 2.17 -18.60 -4.11
C ASN A 34 1.06 -17.63 -3.67
N TYR A 35 -0.20 -18.06 -3.76
CA TYR A 35 -1.35 -17.29 -3.30
C TYR A 35 -1.26 -17.02 -1.80
N THR A 36 -1.10 -18.07 -0.99
CA THR A 36 -1.01 -17.95 0.47
C THR A 36 0.21 -17.12 0.89
N LYS A 37 1.36 -17.35 0.24
CA LYS A 37 2.59 -16.60 0.49
C LYS A 37 2.40 -15.10 0.20
N ARG A 38 1.82 -14.76 -0.96
CA ARG A 38 1.58 -13.36 -1.33
C ARG A 38 0.65 -12.66 -0.36
N LEU A 39 -0.43 -13.31 0.04
CA LEU A 39 -1.37 -12.70 0.98
C LEU A 39 -0.75 -12.50 2.38
N ARG A 40 0.15 -13.41 2.79
CA ARG A 40 0.94 -13.23 4.02
C ARG A 40 1.89 -12.04 3.92
N GLU A 41 2.57 -11.86 2.79
CA GLU A 41 3.41 -10.69 2.52
C GLU A 41 2.59 -9.40 2.58
N GLN A 42 1.45 -9.34 1.88
CA GLN A 42 0.57 -8.16 1.89
C GLN A 42 0.11 -7.81 3.31
N LYS A 43 -0.30 -8.82 4.10
CA LYS A 43 -0.72 -8.63 5.50
C LYS A 43 0.40 -8.04 6.36
N SER A 44 1.59 -8.65 6.35
CA SER A 44 2.74 -8.16 7.14
C SER A 44 3.11 -6.73 6.71
N GLN A 45 3.16 -6.46 5.40
CA GLN A 45 3.52 -5.14 4.91
C GLN A 45 2.48 -4.07 5.30
N ALA A 46 1.19 -4.38 5.26
CA ALA A 46 0.15 -3.47 5.73
C ALA A 46 0.28 -3.15 7.23
N GLN A 47 0.64 -4.14 8.05
CA GLN A 47 0.84 -3.97 9.50
C GLN A 47 2.09 -3.15 9.82
N GLU A 48 3.15 -3.27 9.02
CA GLU A 48 4.44 -2.59 9.22
C GLU A 48 4.45 -1.12 8.76
N LEU A 49 3.50 -0.71 7.90
CA LEU A 49 3.45 0.64 7.31
C LEU A 49 3.51 1.76 8.36
N TYR A 50 2.75 1.63 9.44
CA TYR A 50 2.69 2.67 10.48
C TYR A 50 4.07 2.86 11.14
N THR A 51 4.68 1.76 11.59
CA THR A 51 5.99 1.80 12.24
C THR A 51 7.06 2.32 11.30
N TYR A 52 7.02 1.91 10.02
CA TYR A 52 7.95 2.41 9.02
C TYR A 52 7.81 3.92 8.84
N LEU A 53 6.59 4.42 8.64
CA LEU A 53 6.33 5.86 8.46
C LEU A 53 6.74 6.67 9.68
N ALA A 54 6.43 6.18 10.88
CA ALA A 54 6.80 6.84 12.13
C ALA A 54 8.32 6.95 12.33
N THR A 55 9.08 5.99 11.80
CA THR A 55 10.54 5.93 11.96
C THR A 55 11.28 6.67 10.84
N TRP A 56 10.85 6.47 9.59
CA TRP A 56 11.61 6.88 8.41
C TRP A 56 10.96 8.01 7.62
N GLY A 57 9.68 8.29 7.84
CA GLY A 57 8.93 9.34 7.17
C GLY A 57 8.41 9.01 5.77
N LEU A 58 7.48 9.84 5.30
CA LEU A 58 6.73 9.66 4.07
C LEU A 58 7.61 9.77 2.80
N MET A 59 8.54 10.73 2.77
CA MET A 59 9.45 10.93 1.64
C MET A 59 10.26 9.67 1.32
N ARG A 60 10.81 9.02 2.34
CA ARG A 60 11.62 7.80 2.17
C ARG A 60 10.76 6.62 1.71
N LEU A 61 9.56 6.46 2.27
CA LEU A 61 8.63 5.43 1.82
C LEU A 61 8.26 5.60 0.34
N ARG A 62 8.02 6.85 -0.10
CA ARG A 62 7.71 7.15 -1.50
C ARG A 62 8.89 6.83 -2.41
N ALA A 63 10.10 7.23 -2.04
CA ALA A 63 11.30 6.92 -2.80
C ALA A 63 11.56 5.41 -2.89
N GLU A 64 11.30 4.66 -1.81
CA GLU A 64 11.42 3.19 -1.83
C GLU A 64 10.40 2.56 -2.79
N GLU A 65 9.13 2.98 -2.75
CA GLU A 65 8.12 2.51 -3.70
C GLU A 65 8.56 2.80 -5.14
N MET A 66 9.00 4.04 -5.39
CA MET A 66 9.46 4.43 -6.72
C MET A 66 10.66 3.62 -7.17
N SER A 67 11.62 3.33 -6.29
CA SER A 67 12.77 2.50 -6.65
C SER A 67 12.38 1.07 -6.97
N ARG A 68 11.32 0.54 -6.34
CA ARG A 68 10.76 -0.78 -6.64
C ARG A 68 9.99 -0.77 -7.96
N ASN A 69 9.35 0.35 -8.28
CA ASN A 69 8.65 0.59 -9.53
C ASN A 69 9.58 1.07 -10.68
N ALA A 70 10.79 1.55 -10.38
CA ALA A 70 11.78 2.05 -11.35
C ALA A 70 12.30 0.95 -12.30
N TRP A 71 11.83 -0.28 -12.14
CA TRP A 71 11.93 -1.33 -13.15
C TRP A 71 10.94 -1.19 -14.33
N GLU A 72 10.13 -0.14 -14.39
CA GLU A 72 9.22 0.15 -15.50
C GLU A 72 9.92 0.90 -16.66
N ARG A 73 10.66 0.13 -17.48
CA ARG A 73 10.55 0.29 -18.96
C ARG A 73 9.10 -0.14 -19.34
N PRO A 74 8.51 0.38 -20.44
CA PRO A 74 7.08 0.72 -20.57
C PRO A 74 6.12 -0.39 -20.11
N PRO A 75 4.89 -0.05 -19.66
CA PRO A 75 4.05 -0.95 -18.88
C PRO A 75 3.73 -2.21 -19.68
N ARG A 76 4.47 -3.28 -19.44
CA ARG A 76 3.88 -4.61 -19.55
C ARG A 76 3.11 -4.75 -18.26
N GLU A 77 1.79 -4.63 -18.33
CA GLU A 77 0.90 -5.14 -17.30
C GLU A 77 1.34 -6.58 -16.99
N ILE A 78 2.16 -6.76 -15.96
CA ILE A 78 2.59 -8.10 -15.57
C ILE A 78 1.31 -8.75 -15.04
N PRO A 79 0.81 -9.85 -15.62
CA PRO A 79 -0.40 -10.49 -15.13
C PRO A 79 -0.21 -10.89 -13.66
N LEU A 80 -1.28 -10.83 -12.87
CA LEU A 80 -1.23 -11.10 -11.42
C LEU A 80 -0.54 -12.45 -11.11
N GLY A 81 -0.83 -13.48 -11.93
CA GLY A 81 -0.21 -14.80 -11.85
C GLY A 81 1.32 -14.83 -11.98
N LYS A 82 1.92 -13.88 -12.72
CA LYS A 82 3.38 -13.72 -12.82
C LYS A 82 3.93 -12.89 -11.66
N ARG A 83 3.19 -11.89 -11.17
CA ARG A 83 3.59 -11.09 -10.00
C ARG A 83 3.66 -11.95 -8.75
N ALA A 84 2.66 -12.80 -8.52
CA ALA A 84 2.54 -13.66 -7.34
C ALA A 84 3.74 -14.60 -7.13
N LYS A 85 4.49 -14.91 -8.18
CA LYS A 85 5.68 -15.78 -8.15
C LYS A 85 6.97 -15.03 -7.79
N ASN A 86 6.96 -13.70 -7.78
CA ASN A 86 8.10 -12.87 -7.42
C ASN A 86 7.98 -12.38 -5.96
N ASN A 87 8.94 -12.76 -5.11
CA ASN A 87 8.95 -12.47 -3.67
C ASN A 87 9.02 -10.97 -3.33
N GLN A 88 9.36 -10.10 -4.28
CA GLN A 88 9.52 -8.67 -4.02
C GLN A 88 8.26 -7.85 -4.35
N GLU A 89 7.25 -8.47 -4.97
CA GLU A 89 6.05 -7.78 -5.47
C GLU A 89 5.01 -7.53 -4.38
N GLY A 90 4.94 -8.34 -3.32
CA GLY A 90 3.94 -8.17 -2.25
C GLY A 90 4.07 -6.83 -1.53
N LYS A 91 5.32 -6.41 -1.23
CA LYS A 91 5.60 -5.08 -0.70
C LYS A 91 5.25 -3.99 -1.71
N ARG A 92 5.63 -4.16 -2.97
CA ARG A 92 5.38 -3.18 -4.05
C ARG A 92 3.89 -2.87 -4.18
N GLU A 93 3.07 -3.90 -4.37
CA GLU A 93 1.60 -3.80 -4.49
C GLU A 93 1.00 -3.13 -3.25
N MET A 94 1.57 -3.40 -2.07
CA MET A 94 1.06 -2.81 -0.85
C MET A 94 1.39 -1.32 -0.74
N LEU A 95 2.59 -0.90 -1.15
CA LEU A 95 2.96 0.50 -1.20
C LEU A 95 2.16 1.26 -2.27
N GLU A 96 1.92 0.67 -3.44
CA GLU A 96 1.06 1.25 -4.49
C GLU A 96 -0.35 1.51 -3.97
N CYS A 97 -0.96 0.49 -3.37
CA CYS A 97 -2.30 0.59 -2.78
C CYS A 97 -2.35 1.65 -1.66
N PHE A 98 -1.31 1.72 -0.82
CA PHE A 98 -1.18 2.76 0.20
C PHE A 98 -1.13 4.17 -0.41
N PHE A 99 -0.24 4.43 -1.38
CA PHE A 99 -0.10 5.77 -1.97
C PHE A 99 -1.33 6.18 -2.77
N GLN A 100 -1.98 5.26 -3.48
CA GLN A 100 -3.24 5.53 -4.17
C GLN A 100 -4.36 5.88 -3.18
N THR A 101 -4.41 5.20 -2.03
CA THR A 101 -5.38 5.50 -0.98
C THR A 101 -5.09 6.84 -0.32
N LEU A 102 -3.82 7.11 -0.01
CA LEU A 102 -3.37 8.39 0.55
C LEU A 102 -3.71 9.55 -0.39
N GLU A 103 -3.49 9.41 -1.69
CA GLU A 103 -3.83 10.41 -2.71
C GLU A 103 -5.32 10.79 -2.65
N LYS A 104 -6.19 9.78 -2.57
CA LYS A 104 -7.65 9.94 -2.48
C LYS A 104 -8.07 10.59 -1.17
N VAL A 105 -7.55 10.09 -0.03
CA VAL A 105 -7.92 10.57 1.31
C VAL A 105 -7.42 12.00 1.56
N ALA A 106 -6.19 12.29 1.17
CA ALA A 106 -5.60 13.62 1.31
C ALA A 106 -6.11 14.62 0.25
N LYS A 107 -6.82 14.15 -0.78
CA LYS A 107 -7.27 14.94 -1.93
C LYS A 107 -6.13 15.72 -2.60
N LYS A 108 -4.93 15.14 -2.59
CA LYS A 108 -3.69 15.75 -3.10
C LYS A 108 -3.22 14.88 -4.26
N GLN A 109 -3.31 15.40 -5.49
CA GLN A 109 -2.96 14.64 -6.70
C GLN A 109 -1.44 14.41 -6.81
N ASN A 110 -1.06 13.45 -7.66
CA ASN A 110 0.33 13.13 -8.02
C ASN A 110 1.18 12.57 -6.89
N LEU A 111 0.57 12.06 -5.81
CA LEU A 111 1.31 11.36 -4.75
C LEU A 111 1.65 9.93 -5.17
N ALA A 112 0.73 9.23 -5.84
CA ALA A 112 0.92 7.85 -6.30
C ALA A 112 1.60 7.76 -7.67
N SER A 113 1.71 8.87 -8.41
CA SER A 113 2.32 8.89 -9.74
C SER A 113 3.84 8.85 -9.69
N SER A 114 4.49 8.69 -10.84
CA SER A 114 5.96 8.75 -10.99
C SER A 114 6.59 10.07 -10.51
N ASN A 115 5.79 11.11 -10.30
CA ASN A 115 6.25 12.40 -9.79
C ASN A 115 6.06 12.55 -8.28
N GLY A 116 5.72 11.49 -7.55
CA GLY A 116 5.36 11.59 -6.13
C GLY A 116 6.47 12.09 -5.22
N VAL A 117 7.73 11.69 -5.44
CA VAL A 117 8.87 12.25 -4.68
C VAL A 117 9.02 13.75 -4.93
N GLU A 118 8.90 14.18 -6.19
CA GLU A 118 8.99 15.60 -6.52
C GLU A 118 7.83 16.40 -5.94
N THR A 119 6.63 15.82 -5.97
CA THR A 119 5.42 16.40 -5.37
C THR A 119 5.61 16.63 -3.87
N LEU A 120 6.19 15.66 -3.15
CA LEU A 120 6.52 15.81 -1.73
C LEU A 120 7.63 16.85 -1.51
N ARG A 121 8.64 16.91 -2.38
CA ARG A 121 9.80 17.82 -2.26
C ARG A 121 9.41 19.29 -2.41
N GLN A 122 8.40 19.57 -3.23
CA GLN A 122 7.91 20.92 -3.49
C GLN A 122 6.92 21.43 -2.43
N MET A 123 6.50 20.60 -1.48
CA MET A 123 5.61 21.03 -0.40
C MET A 123 6.35 21.95 0.58
N ASP A 124 5.63 22.94 1.09
CA ASP A 124 6.10 23.64 2.27
C ASP A 124 6.01 22.73 3.53
N SER A 125 6.59 23.20 4.63
CA SER A 125 6.67 22.41 5.86
C SER A 125 5.30 22.12 6.48
N GLU A 126 4.33 23.04 6.37
CA GLU A 126 3.01 22.87 6.98
C GLU A 126 2.19 21.83 6.21
N ASP A 127 2.15 21.94 4.87
CA ASP A 127 1.51 20.99 3.98
C ASP A 127 2.09 19.58 4.14
N TYR A 128 3.42 19.47 4.20
CA TYR A 128 4.10 18.18 4.36
C TYR A 128 3.81 17.52 5.72
N MET A 129 3.79 18.31 6.80
CA MET A 129 3.42 17.80 8.13
C MET A 129 1.96 17.37 8.18
N GLY A 130 1.04 18.16 7.60
CA GLY A 130 -0.37 17.82 7.50
C GLY A 130 -0.59 16.51 6.73
N LEU A 131 0.08 16.35 5.58
CA LEU A 131 0.04 15.12 4.80
C LEU A 131 0.63 13.93 5.56
N THR A 132 1.73 14.13 6.29
CA THR A 132 2.36 13.08 7.11
C THR A 132 1.40 12.61 8.23
N GLY A 133 0.66 13.52 8.84
CA GLY A 133 -0.39 13.18 9.81
C GLY A 133 -1.49 12.31 9.20
N ILE A 134 -1.97 12.66 7.99
CA ILE A 134 -2.95 11.85 7.26
C ILE A 134 -2.35 10.48 6.89
N ALA A 135 -1.10 10.44 6.43
CA ALA A 135 -0.41 9.20 6.07
C ALA A 135 -0.29 8.24 7.26
N LEU A 136 0.03 8.74 8.46
CA LEU A 136 0.05 7.94 9.69
C LEU A 136 -1.34 7.41 10.06
N ALA A 137 -2.39 8.22 9.89
CA ALA A 137 -3.77 7.78 10.12
C ALA A 137 -4.20 6.69 9.13
N VAL A 138 -3.90 6.86 7.84
CA VAL A 138 -4.13 5.85 6.79
C VAL A 138 -3.38 4.56 7.13
N ALA A 139 -2.09 4.64 7.47
CA ALA A 139 -1.28 3.46 7.79
C ALA A 139 -1.78 2.69 9.02
N ARG A 140 -2.32 3.40 10.01
CA ARG A 140 -2.98 2.77 11.16
C ARG A 140 -4.21 1.98 10.73
N GLU A 141 -5.07 2.56 9.89
CA GLU A 141 -6.24 1.87 9.36
C GLU A 141 -5.85 0.68 8.48
N PHE A 142 -4.75 0.77 7.71
CA PHE A 142 -4.22 -0.37 6.95
C PHE A 142 -3.86 -1.54 7.86
N SER A 143 -3.13 -1.26 8.95
CA SER A 143 -2.78 -2.26 9.95
C SER A 143 -4.02 -2.90 10.58
N PHE A 144 -5.02 -2.09 10.97
CA PHE A 144 -6.28 -2.57 11.54
C PHE A 144 -7.07 -3.47 10.58
N TRP A 145 -7.29 -3.02 9.34
CA TRP A 145 -8.09 -3.77 8.37
C TRP A 145 -7.36 -4.98 7.80
N ALA A 146 -6.03 -5.01 7.83
CA ALA A 146 -5.26 -6.17 7.41
C ALA A 146 -5.62 -7.42 8.23
N ASP A 147 -5.88 -7.28 9.53
CA ASP A 147 -6.28 -8.42 10.36
C ASP A 147 -7.66 -8.97 9.99
N ALA A 148 -8.60 -8.08 9.64
CA ALA A 148 -9.95 -8.48 9.25
C ALA A 148 -10.01 -9.06 7.83
N ILE A 149 -9.32 -8.44 6.86
CA ILE A 149 -9.37 -8.81 5.44
C ILE A 149 -8.51 -10.05 5.16
N TYR A 150 -7.44 -10.25 5.92
CA TYR A 150 -6.55 -11.41 5.82
C TYR A 150 -6.68 -12.31 7.06
N ALA A 151 -7.90 -12.42 7.60
CA ALA A 151 -8.20 -13.22 8.79
C ALA A 151 -7.92 -14.72 8.58
N ASP A 152 -8.09 -15.21 7.34
CA ASP A 152 -7.84 -16.59 6.95
C ASP A 152 -6.34 -16.92 6.74
N ILE A 153 -5.49 -15.89 6.73
CA ILE A 153 -4.05 -16.03 6.58
C ILE A 153 -3.40 -16.01 7.96
N GLN A 154 -2.92 -17.18 8.39
CA GLN A 154 -2.12 -17.29 9.60
C GLN A 154 -0.87 -16.41 9.47
N GLY A 155 -0.72 -15.49 10.44
CA GLY A 155 0.47 -14.67 10.58
C GLY A 155 1.67 -15.59 10.73
N GLY A 156 2.64 -15.44 9.84
CA GLY A 156 3.93 -16.06 10.08
C GLY A 156 4.54 -15.36 11.29
N GLU A 157 4.81 -16.12 12.35
CA GLU A 157 5.93 -15.78 13.23
C GLU A 157 7.14 -15.49 12.33
N VAL A 158 7.77 -14.35 12.59
CA VAL A 158 9.02 -13.92 11.96
C VAL A 158 10.12 -14.92 12.28
#